data_AF-A0AAR2L7R0-F1
#
_entry.id   AF-A0AAR2L7R0-F1
#
_cell.length_a   1.000
_cell.length_b   1.000
_cell.length_c   1.000
_cell.angle_alpha   90.00
_cell.angle_beta   90.00
_cell.angle_gamma   90.00
#
_symmetry.space_group_name_H-M   'P 1'
#
loop_
_entity.id
_entity.type
_entity.pdbx_description
1 polymer ?
#
loop_
_entity_poly.entity_id
_entity_poly.type
_entity_poly.pdbx_seq_one_letter_code
_entity_poly.pdbx_strand_id
1 'polypeptide(L)' 'MPESADVPAQCQVLKEEVDKCVQAKGPEGCKELLEAFEACMKSVAAAS' A
#
# COMPACT_ATOMS: atom_id res chain seq x y z
N MET A 1 -11.57 13.27 13.35
CA MET A 1 -11.37 12.03 14.13
C MET A 1 -9.90 11.64 13.95
N PRO A 2 -9.28 10.73 14.72
CA PRO A 2 -7.92 10.33 14.36
C PRO A 2 -8.05 9.46 13.11
N GLU A 3 -7.85 10.06 11.93
CA GLU A 3 -7.52 9.35 10.70
C GLU A 3 -6.20 8.60 10.95
N SER A 4 -6.34 7.46 11.63
CA SER A 4 -5.45 6.33 11.40
C SER A 4 -5.42 6.19 9.89
N ALA A 5 -4.23 6.12 9.30
CA ALA A 5 -4.05 5.89 7.87
C ALA A 5 -4.69 4.55 7.50
N ASP A 6 -6.02 4.54 7.41
CA ASP A 6 -6.84 3.42 7.01
C ASP A 6 -6.56 3.32 5.54
N VAL A 7 -5.71 2.36 5.23
CA VAL A 7 -5.41 2.02 3.87
C VAL A 7 -6.76 1.81 3.21
N PRO A 8 -7.12 2.65 2.23
CA PRO A 8 -8.46 2.61 1.67
C PRO A 8 -8.70 1.22 1.09
N ALA A 9 -9.94 0.72 1.16
CA ALA A 9 -10.26 -0.66 0.82
C ALA A 9 -9.71 -1.09 -0.56
N GLN A 10 -9.64 -0.16 -1.51
CA GLN A 10 -9.04 -0.35 -2.83
C GLN A 10 -7.52 -0.61 -2.84
N CYS A 11 -6.79 -0.15 -1.82
CA CYS A 11 -5.35 -0.38 -1.62
C CYS A 11 -5.06 -1.44 -0.56
N GLN A 12 -6.06 -1.92 0.18
CA GLN A 12 -5.90 -2.89 1.26
C GLN A 12 -5.34 -4.23 0.74
N VAL A 13 -5.77 -4.66 -0.44
CA VAL A 13 -5.22 -5.84 -1.12
C VAL A 13 -3.73 -5.65 -1.46
N LEU A 14 -3.35 -4.48 -1.98
CA LEU A 14 -1.94 -4.17 -2.26
C LEU A 14 -1.11 -4.10 -0.97
N LYS A 15 -1.68 -3.59 0.13
CA LYS A 15 -1.02 -3.54 1.44
C LYS A 15 -0.67 -4.93 1.94
N GLU A 16 -1.60 -5.88 1.86
CA GLU A 16 -1.33 -7.28 2.23
C GLU A 16 -0.25 -7.92 1.36
N GLU A 17 -0.28 -7.67 0.04
CA GLU A 17 0.72 -8.23 -0.88
C GLU A 17 2.11 -7.58 -0.68
N VAL A 18 2.17 -6.28 -0.41
CA VAL A 18 3.38 -5.58 0.02
C VAL A 18 3.91 -6.20 1.30
N ASP A 19 3.07 -6.38 2.32
CA ASP A 19 3.48 -6.91 3.61
C ASP A 19 4.05 -8.33 3.48
N LYS A 20 3.33 -9.22 2.79
CA LYS A 20 3.78 -10.59 2.49
C LYS A 20 5.08 -10.61 1.71
N CYS A 21 5.22 -9.72 0.73
CA CYS A 21 6.43 -9.62 -0.06
C CYS A 21 7.60 -9.14 0.82
N VAL A 22 7.41 -8.07 1.61
CA VAL A 22 8.43 -7.50 2.49
C VAL A 22 8.89 -8.55 3.51
N GLN A 23 7.96 -9.33 4.04
CA GLN A 23 8.26 -10.41 4.98
C GLN A 23 9.08 -11.54 4.33
N ALA A 24 8.86 -11.82 3.04
CA ALA A 24 9.52 -12.91 2.32
C ALA A 24 10.88 -12.52 1.71
N LYS A 25 10.99 -11.33 1.12
CA LYS A 25 12.13 -10.91 0.29
C LYS A 25 12.78 -9.60 0.77
N GLY A 26 12.19 -8.94 1.76
CA GLY A 26 12.57 -7.60 2.19
C GLY A 26 11.99 -6.49 1.31
N PRO A 27 12.02 -5.23 1.78
CA PRO A 27 11.43 -4.09 1.07
C PRO A 27 12.06 -3.83 -0.30
N GLU A 28 13.35 -4.13 -0.47
CA GLU A 28 14.07 -4.00 -1.74
C GLU A 28 13.53 -4.96 -2.81
N GLY A 29 13.08 -6.15 -2.41
CA GLY A 29 12.51 -7.15 -3.32
C GLY A 29 11.06 -6.90 -3.73
N CYS A 30 10.43 -5.86 -3.15
CA CYS A 30 9.01 -5.54 -3.24
C CYS A 30 8.76 -4.11 -3.67
N LYS A 31 9.80 -3.46 -4.23
CA LYS A 31 9.75 -2.07 -4.66
C LYS A 31 8.59 -1.79 -5.61
N GLU A 32 8.32 -2.67 -6.58
CA GLU A 32 7.18 -2.52 -7.50
C GLU A 32 5.82 -2.57 -6.77
N LEU A 33 5.67 -3.45 -5.78
CA LEU A 33 4.45 -3.55 -4.97
C LEU A 33 4.27 -2.31 -4.07
N LEU A 34 5.37 -1.79 -3.50
CA LEU A 34 5.39 -0.56 -2.72
C LEU A 34 5.02 0.65 -3.58
N GLU A 35 5.59 0.78 -4.77
CA GLU A 35 5.26 1.86 -5.72
C GLU A 35 3.79 1.78 -6.17
N ALA A 36 3.28 0.57 -6.43
CA ALA A 36 1.88 0.38 -6.75
C ALA A 36 0.95 0.73 -5.57
N PHE A 37 1.37 0.44 -4.35
CA PHE A 37 0.62 0.76 -3.13
C PHE A 37 0.57 2.26 -2.88
N GLU A 38 1.70 2.94 -3.03
CA GLU A 38 1.79 4.40 -2.98
C GLU A 38 0.95 5.06 -4.08
N ALA A 39 1.01 4.55 -5.31
CA ALA A 39 0.18 5.03 -6.40
C ALA A 39 -1.31 4.87 -6.10
N CYS A 40 -1.71 3.72 -5.54
CA CYS A 40 -3.07 3.47 -5.12
C CYS A 40 -3.51 4.48 -4.05
N MET A 41 -2.71 4.66 -2.98
CA MET A 41 -3.01 5.63 -1.92
C MET A 41 -3.10 7.06 -2.46
N LYS A 42 -2.23 7.42 -3.40
CA LYS A 42 -2.22 8.75 -4.05
C LYS A 42 -3.44 8.97 -4.92
N SER A 43 -3.90 7.94 -5.63
CA SER A 43 -5.16 7.99 -6.39
C SER A 43 -6.36 8.13 -5.47
N VAL A 44 -6.38 7.47 -4.31
CA VAL A 44 -7.48 7.62 -3.34
C VAL A 44 -7.46 9.01 -2.73
N ALA A 45 -6.28 9.46 -2.28
CA ALA A 45 -6.10 10.78 -1.69
C ALA A 45 -6.44 11.92 -2.67
N ALA A 46 -6.27 11.70 -3.97
CA ALA A 46 -6.69 12.63 -5.01
C ALA A 46 -8.19 12.55 -5.34
N ALA A 47 -8.86 11.44 -5.02
CA ALA A 47 -10.28 11.23 -5.23
C ALA A 47 -11.15 11.64 -4.02
N SER A 48 -10.52 11.87 -2.86
CA SER A 48 -11.13 12.35 -1.60
C SER A 48 -11.14 13.86 -1.46
#